data_AF-G9K6Q5-F1
#
_entry.id   AF-G9K6Q5-F1
#
_cell.length_a   1.000
_cell.length_b   1.000
_cell.length_c   1.000
_cell.angle_alpha   90.00
_cell.angle_beta   90.00
_cell.angle_gamma   90.00
#
_symmetry.space_group_name_H-M   'P 1'
#
loop_
_entity.id
_entity.type
_entity.pdbx_description
1 polymer ?
#
loop_
_entity_poly.entity_id
_entity_poly.type
_entity_poly.pdbx_seq_one_letter_code
_entity_poly.pdbx_strand_id
1 'polypeptide(L)'
;ACPSKAEFSRNIMNIIDVVAIFPYFITLGTELAEQPGGGGGGQNGQQAMSLAILRVIRLVRVFRIFKLSRHSKGLQILGKTLQASMRELGLLIFFLFIGVILFS
;
A
#
# COMPACT_ATOMS: atom_id res chain seq x y z
N ALA A 1 -10.73 6.67 21.26
CA ALA A 1 -11.13 8.02 20.84
C ALA A 1 -9.87 8.84 20.62
N CYS A 2 -9.74 9.53 19.48
CA CYS A 2 -8.56 10.32 19.13
C CYS A 2 -8.97 11.81 19.07
N PRO A 3 -8.19 12.74 19.61
CA PRO A 3 -8.56 14.16 19.69
C PRO A 3 -8.58 14.86 18.31
N SER A 4 -7.80 14.41 17.31
CA SER A 4 -7.89 14.92 15.94
C SER A 4 -7.67 13.83 14.88
N LYS A 5 -8.51 13.79 13.83
CA LYS A 5 -8.44 12.79 12.73
C LYS A 5 -7.33 13.10 11.71
N ALA A 6 -6.97 14.37 11.53
CA ALA A 6 -5.96 14.80 10.57
C ALA A 6 -4.51 14.53 11.05
N GLU A 7 -4.27 14.61 12.35
CA GLU A 7 -2.97 14.27 12.94
C GLU A 7 -2.80 12.75 13.02
N PHE A 8 -3.91 12.02 13.21
CA PHE A 8 -3.95 10.57 13.17
C PHE A 8 -3.51 10.02 11.80
N SER A 9 -3.94 10.62 10.68
CA SER A 9 -3.54 10.17 9.33
C SER A 9 -2.11 10.55 8.95
N ARG A 10 -1.50 11.55 9.61
CA ARG A 10 -0.09 11.92 9.43
C ARG A 10 0.88 11.03 10.23
N ASN A 11 0.38 10.21 11.13
CA ASN A 11 1.22 9.29 11.89
C ASN A 11 1.57 8.06 11.04
N ILE A 12 2.87 7.88 10.76
CA ILE A 12 3.40 6.76 9.98
C ILE A 12 2.93 5.40 10.51
N MET A 13 2.81 5.21 11.83
CA MET A 13 2.34 3.94 12.38
C MET A 13 0.86 3.67 12.07
N ASN A 14 0.03 4.72 12.00
CA ASN A 14 -1.37 4.57 11.61
C ASN A 14 -1.52 4.30 10.11
N ILE A 15 -0.66 4.92 9.27
CA ILE A 15 -0.62 4.63 7.83
C ILE A 15 -0.26 3.15 7.61
N ILE A 16 0.77 2.65 8.31
CA ILE A 16 1.18 1.24 8.22
C ILE A 16 0.04 0.30 8.61
N ASP A 17 -0.72 0.62 9.67
CA ASP A 17 -1.86 -0.20 10.08
C ASP A 17 -2.98 -0.21 9.02
N VAL A 18 -3.29 0.94 8.41
CA VAL A 18 -4.28 1.04 7.32
C VAL A 18 -3.82 0.23 6.10
N VAL A 19 -2.55 0.38 5.70
CA VAL A 19 -1.98 -0.36 4.57
C VAL A 19 -1.95 -1.87 4.84
N ALA A 20 -1.73 -2.28 6.09
CA ALA A 20 -1.69 -3.70 6.45
C ALA A 20 -3.06 -4.39 6.39
N ILE A 21 -4.15 -3.66 6.67
CA ILE A 21 -5.52 -4.21 6.62
C ILE A 21 -6.18 -4.05 5.24
N PHE A 22 -5.75 -3.08 4.45
CA PHE A 22 -6.34 -2.74 3.14
C PHE A 22 -6.47 -3.94 2.17
N PRO A 23 -5.47 -4.83 1.99
CA PRO A 23 -5.57 -5.97 1.08
C PRO A 23 -6.70 -6.95 1.44
N TYR A 24 -7.02 -7.06 2.74
CA TYR A 24 -8.10 -7.93 3.22
C TYR A 24 -9.47 -7.35 2.83
N PHE A 25 -9.68 -6.05 3.02
CA PHE A 25 -10.93 -5.39 2.65
C PHE A 25 -11.21 -5.45 1.15
N ILE A 26 -10.18 -5.28 0.32
CA ILE A 26 -10.34 -5.42 -1.14
C ILE A 26 -10.69 -6.86 -1.51
N THR A 27 -9.99 -7.86 -0.95
CA THR A 27 -10.29 -9.29 -1.19
C THR A 27 -11.74 -9.61 -0.84
N LEU A 28 -12.20 -9.18 0.34
CA LEU A 28 -13.57 -9.41 0.79
C LEU A 28 -14.59 -8.73 -0.13
N GLY A 29 -14.33 -7.48 -0.56
CA GLY A 29 -15.18 -6.77 -1.50
C GLY A 29 -15.30 -7.48 -2.86
N THR A 30 -14.20 -8.01 -3.38
CA THR A 30 -14.20 -8.78 -4.63
C THR A 30 -14.92 -10.14 -4.49
N GLU A 31 -14.73 -10.85 -3.38
CA GLU A 31 -15.42 -12.13 -3.12
C GLU A 31 -16.94 -11.94 -2.94
N LEU A 32 -17.37 -10.85 -2.30
CA LEU A 32 -18.78 -10.52 -2.15
C LEU A 32 -19.41 -10.03 -3.47
N ALA A 33 -18.67 -9.29 -4.30
CA ALA A 33 -19.12 -8.88 -5.63
C ALA A 33 -19.22 -10.07 -6.61
N GLU A 34 -18.50 -11.17 -6.36
CA GLU A 34 -18.61 -12.42 -7.11
C GLU A 34 -19.73 -13.35 -6.59
N GLN A 35 -20.44 -13.02 -5.49
CA GLN A 35 -21.63 -13.78 -5.09
C GLN A 35 -22.80 -13.54 -6.08
N PRO A 36 -23.53 -14.59 -6.50
CA PRO A 36 -24.36 -14.61 -7.71
C PRO A 36 -25.73 -13.92 -7.55
N GLY A 37 -25.76 -12.71 -6.97
CA GLY A 37 -26.97 -12.11 -6.41
C GLY A 37 -27.29 -10.68 -6.86
N GLY A 38 -26.95 -10.28 -8.09
CA GLY A 38 -27.61 -9.14 -8.74
C GLY A 38 -26.68 -8.09 -9.35
N GLY A 39 -26.77 -7.92 -10.66
CA GLY A 39 -26.40 -6.67 -11.33
C GLY A 39 -25.53 -6.77 -12.58
N GLY A 40 -26.07 -7.36 -13.65
CA GLY A 40 -25.93 -6.79 -15.00
C GLY A 40 -24.64 -7.05 -15.80
N GLY A 41 -24.68 -8.10 -16.63
CA GLY A 41 -24.48 -7.95 -18.08
C GLY A 41 -23.09 -7.56 -18.62
N GLY A 42 -22.32 -8.57 -19.02
CA GLY A 42 -21.45 -8.50 -20.19
C GLY A 42 -19.95 -8.67 -19.96
N GLN A 43 -19.36 -9.47 -20.86
CA GLN A 43 -17.97 -9.40 -21.36
C GLN A 43 -16.91 -10.25 -20.65
N ASN A 44 -16.46 -11.30 -21.35
CA ASN A 44 -15.25 -12.10 -21.09
C ASN A 44 -13.98 -11.26 -20.73
N GLY A 45 -13.92 -9.97 -21.09
CA GLY A 45 -12.85 -9.04 -20.70
C GLY A 45 -12.86 -8.63 -19.22
N GLN A 46 -14.02 -8.55 -18.57
CA GLN A 46 -14.16 -8.17 -17.17
C GLN A 46 -13.57 -9.25 -16.23
N GLN A 47 -13.68 -10.51 -16.63
CA GLN A 47 -13.18 -11.67 -15.87
C GLN A 47 -11.65 -11.80 -15.96
N ALA A 48 -11.05 -11.48 -17.11
CA ALA A 48 -9.60 -11.39 -17.23
C ALA A 48 -9.03 -10.24 -16.36
N MET A 49 -9.75 -9.11 -16.30
CA MET A 49 -9.40 -7.97 -15.46
C MET A 49 -9.54 -8.28 -13.96
N SER A 50 -10.61 -8.98 -13.54
CA SER A 50 -10.79 -9.40 -12.13
C SER A 50 -9.70 -10.36 -11.67
N LEU A 51 -9.30 -11.33 -12.49
CA LEU A 51 -8.18 -12.24 -12.19
C LEU A 51 -6.83 -11.49 -12.09
N ALA A 52 -6.59 -10.51 -12.96
CA ALA A 52 -5.39 -9.66 -12.88
C ALA A 52 -5.38 -8.84 -11.58
N ILE A 53 -6.51 -8.26 -11.20
CA ILE A 53 -6.67 -7.50 -9.95
C ILE A 53 -6.43 -8.40 -8.73
N LEU A 54 -7.00 -9.60 -8.69
CA LEU A 54 -6.76 -10.58 -7.61
C LEU A 54 -5.29 -10.97 -7.49
N ARG A 55 -4.55 -11.08 -8.61
CA ARG A 55 -3.10 -11.32 -8.59
C ARG A 55 -2.34 -10.14 -7.99
N VAL A 56 -2.68 -8.92 -8.38
CA VAL A 56 -2.08 -7.71 -7.81
C VAL A 56 -2.37 -7.60 -6.31
N ILE A 57 -3.61 -7.85 -5.87
CA ILE A 57 -3.97 -7.87 -4.43
C ILE A 57 -3.14 -8.91 -3.67
N ARG A 58 -2.92 -10.09 -4.25
CA ARG A 58 -2.05 -11.13 -3.66
C ARG A 58 -0.59 -10.71 -3.54
N LEU A 59 -0.08 -9.85 -4.41
CA LEU A 59 1.25 -9.24 -4.27
C LEU A 59 1.23 -8.17 -3.17
N VAL A 60 0.23 -7.28 -3.19
CA VAL A 60 0.08 -6.18 -2.23
C VAL A 60 -0.13 -6.68 -0.80
N ARG A 61 -0.74 -7.84 -0.58
CA ARG A 61 -0.89 -8.37 0.80
C ARG A 61 0.43 -8.61 1.53
N VAL A 62 1.58 -8.71 0.84
CA VAL A 62 2.91 -8.78 1.47
C VAL A 62 3.14 -7.56 2.38
N PHE A 63 2.61 -6.38 2.03
CA PHE A 63 2.72 -5.18 2.86
C PHE A 63 2.10 -5.34 4.25
N ARG A 64 1.22 -6.33 4.50
CA ARG A 64 0.72 -6.60 5.86
C ARG A 64 1.83 -6.98 6.84
N ILE A 65 2.98 -7.46 6.36
CA ILE A 65 4.16 -7.73 7.20
C ILE A 65 4.63 -6.47 7.93
N PHE A 66 4.39 -5.28 7.39
CA PHE A 66 4.72 -4.02 8.02
C PHE A 66 3.97 -3.81 9.34
N LYS A 67 2.86 -4.50 9.60
CA LYS A 67 2.19 -4.50 10.92
C LYS A 67 3.12 -4.98 12.05
N LEU A 68 4.12 -5.83 11.74
CA LEU A 68 5.16 -6.24 12.69
C LEU A 68 6.00 -5.06 13.19
N SER A 69 6.03 -3.92 12.47
CA SER A 69 6.74 -2.72 12.91
C SER A 69 6.28 -2.24 14.28
N ARG A 70 5.00 -2.42 14.64
CA ARG A 70 4.50 -2.06 15.98
C ARG A 70 5.15 -2.86 17.11
N HIS A 71 5.55 -4.10 16.82
CA HIS A 71 6.14 -5.03 17.80
C HIS A 71 7.67 -5.13 17.68
N SER A 72 8.24 -4.72 16.53
CA SER A 72 9.68 -4.75 16.27
C SER A 72 10.31 -3.36 16.42
N LYS A 73 11.16 -3.20 17.43
CA LYS A 73 11.94 -1.97 17.65
C LYS A 73 12.90 -1.68 16.49
N GLY A 74 13.49 -2.72 15.90
CA GLY A 74 14.40 -2.55 14.76
C GLY A 74 13.71 -1.91 13.56
N LEU A 75 12.48 -2.34 13.24
CA LEU A 75 11.72 -1.77 12.12
C LEU A 75 11.23 -0.34 12.39
N GLN A 76 10.94 0.00 13.66
CA GLN A 76 10.64 1.39 14.06
C GLN A 76 11.86 2.29 13.91
N ILE A 77 13.04 1.82 14.32
CA ILE A 77 14.30 2.55 14.19
C ILE A 77 14.60 2.77 12.71
N LEU A 78 14.50 1.73 11.88
CA LEU A 78 14.69 1.85 10.43
C LEU A 78 13.77 2.91 9.83
N GLY A 79 12.49 2.90 10.19
CA GLY A 79 11.53 3.91 9.73
C GLY A 79 11.89 5.33 10.16
N LYS A 80 12.35 5.51 11.40
CA LYS A 80 12.81 6.81 11.92
C LYS A 80 14.08 7.31 11.23
N THR A 81 15.04 6.43 11.00
CA THR A 81 16.27 6.75 10.27
C THR A 81 15.95 7.16 8.83
N LEU A 82 15.10 6.39 8.14
CA LEU A 82 14.64 6.75 6.80
C LEU A 82 13.92 8.11 6.82
N GLN A 83 13.05 8.36 7.81
CA GLN A 83 12.36 9.64 7.96
C GLN A 83 13.35 10.81 8.11
N ALA A 84 14.38 10.65 8.95
CA ALA A 84 15.40 11.67 9.16
C ALA A 84 16.21 11.94 7.88
N SER A 85 16.48 10.90 7.09
CA SER A 85 17.24 10.98 5.83
C SER A 85 16.36 11.24 4.59
N MET A 86 15.05 11.49 4.72
CA MET A 86 14.15 11.67 3.56
C MET A 86 14.59 12.79 2.63
N ARG A 87 15.11 13.89 3.19
CA ARG A 87 15.61 15.02 2.40
C ARG A 87 16.81 14.62 1.53
N GLU A 88 17.75 13.88 2.12
CA GLU A 88 18.96 13.40 1.44
C GLU A 88 18.60 12.36 0.37
N LEU A 89 17.73 11.42 0.71
CA LEU A 89 17.23 10.40 -0.22
C LEU A 89 16.52 11.05 -1.42
N GLY A 90 15.73 12.10 -1.19
CA GLY A 90 15.06 12.84 -2.25
C GLY A 90 16.03 13.52 -3.21
N LEU A 91 17.10 14.14 -2.68
CA LEU A 91 18.15 14.74 -3.51
C LEU A 91 18.93 13.68 -4.30
N LEU A 92 19.22 12.53 -3.68
CA LEU A 92 19.87 11.40 -4.36
C LEU A 92 19.03 10.91 -5.54
N ILE A 93 17.73 10.67 -5.31
CA ILE A 93 16.80 10.25 -6.36
C ILE A 93 16.71 11.31 -7.45
N PHE A 94 16.70 12.61 -7.10
CA PHE A 94 16.69 13.69 -8.07
C PHE A 94 17.91 13.66 -8.99
N PHE A 95 19.13 13.56 -8.44
CA PHE A 95 20.33 13.45 -9.26
C PHE A 95 20.35 12.17 -10.10
N LEU A 96 19.87 11.05 -9.57
CA LEU A 96 19.74 9.81 -10.32
C LEU A 96 18.83 10.01 -11.54
N PHE A 97 17.68 10.67 -11.39
CA PHE A 97 16.79 10.96 -12.51
C PHE A 97 17.43 11.87 -13.55
N ILE A 98 18.15 12.93 -13.14
CA ILE A 98 18.88 13.79 -14.08
C ILE A 98 19.91 12.96 -14.86
N GLY A 99 20.67 12.10 -14.18
CA GLY A 99 21.61 11.18 -14.83
C GLY A 99 20.92 10.26 -15.84
N VAL A 100 19.82 9.61 -15.45
CA VAL A 100 19.05 8.76 -16.37
C VAL A 100 18.56 9.52 -17.58
N ILE A 101 18.04 10.75 -17.41
CA ILE A 101 17.53 11.55 -18.53
C ILE A 101 18.65 12.00 -19.47
N LEU A 102 19.83 12.35 -18.95
CA LEU A 102 20.95 12.83 -19.77
C LEU A 102 21.66 11.71 -20.53
N PHE A 103 21.66 10.49 -20.02
CA PHE A 103 22.37 9.34 -20.59
C PHE A 103 21.46 8.29 -21.25
N SER A 104 20.14 8.45 -21.15
CA SER A 104 19.15 7.71 -21.95
C SER A 104 19.01 8.32 -23.33
#